data_AF-A0AAV5T923-F1
#
_entry.id   AF-A0AAV5T923-F1
#
_cell.length_a   1.000
_cell.length_b   1.000
_cell.length_c   1.000
_cell.angle_alpha   90.00
_cell.angle_beta   90.00
_cell.angle_gamma   90.00
#
_symmetry.space_group_name_H-M   'P 1'
#
loop_
_entity.id
_entity.type
_entity.pdbx_description
1 polymer ?
#
loop_
_entity_poly.entity_id
_entity_poly.type
_entity_poly.pdbx_seq_one_letter_code
_entity_poly.pdbx_strand_id
1 'polypeptide(L)'
;MPGVVARLLAAFATKLTQYYYASLIGLFLLWRWIRTGGDAFRLKVRKMPRRLIDDYTHKYILLPSGINMHYVEAGDPAAPLMVMVHGFPEFWYAWRFQIEHFKNRY
;
A
#
# COMPACT_ATOMS: atom_id res chain seq x y z
N MET A 1 -48.93 -10.46 -7.05
CA MET A 1 -47.90 -9.40 -7.07
C MET A 1 -48.21 -8.41 -5.95
N PRO A 2 -47.22 -7.94 -5.16
CA PRO A 2 -47.49 -6.96 -4.11
C PRO A 2 -48.03 -5.66 -4.72
N GLY A 3 -49.11 -5.12 -4.12
CA GLY A 3 -49.75 -3.89 -4.57
C GLY A 3 -48.84 -2.66 -4.43
N VAL A 4 -49.18 -1.59 -5.15
CA VAL A 4 -48.39 -0.34 -5.20
C VAL A 4 -48.14 0.23 -3.79
N VAL A 5 -49.15 0.22 -2.93
CA VAL A 5 -49.05 0.69 -1.54
C VAL A 5 -48.03 -0.13 -0.74
N ALA A 6 -48.05 -1.45 -0.85
CA ALA A 6 -47.10 -2.33 -0.16
C ALA A 6 -45.65 -2.08 -0.63
N ARG A 7 -45.45 -1.80 -1.91
CA ARG A 7 -44.13 -1.45 -2.46
C ARG A 7 -43.63 -0.09 -1.97
N LEU A 8 -44.52 0.90 -1.86
CA LEU A 8 -44.17 2.22 -1.33
C LEU A 8 -43.81 2.17 0.16
N LEU A 9 -44.54 1.40 0.96
CA LEU A 9 -44.24 1.20 2.39
C LEU A 9 -42.89 0.50 2.59
N ALA A 10 -42.61 -0.54 1.79
CA ALA A 10 -41.32 -1.22 1.82
C ALA A 10 -40.16 -0.28 1.42
N ALA A 11 -40.34 0.50 0.35
CA ALA A 11 -39.35 1.50 -0.06
C ALA A 11 -39.11 2.55 1.02
N PHE A 12 -40.17 3.04 1.67
CA PHE A 12 -40.05 3.98 2.78
C PHE A 12 -39.30 3.38 3.97
N ALA A 13 -39.64 2.15 4.37
CA ALA A 13 -38.95 1.46 5.46
C ALA A 13 -37.46 1.28 5.15
N THR A 14 -37.10 0.83 3.93
CA THR A 14 -35.69 0.69 3.54
C THR A 14 -34.94 2.02 3.58
N LYS A 15 -35.58 3.13 3.19
CA LYS A 15 -34.99 4.46 3.28
C LYS A 15 -34.81 4.92 4.72
N LEU A 16 -35.78 4.66 5.59
CA LEU A 16 -35.68 4.97 7.01
C LEU A 16 -34.52 4.22 7.66
N THR A 17 -34.39 2.92 7.37
CA THR A 17 -33.27 2.10 7.84
C THR A 17 -31.94 2.60 7.30
N GLN A 18 -31.86 2.98 6.02
CA GLN A 18 -30.68 3.57 5.42
C GLN A 18 -30.25 4.87 6.14
N TYR A 19 -31.19 5.78 6.41
CA TYR A 19 -30.89 7.03 7.11
C TYR A 19 -30.46 6.81 8.55
N TYR A 20 -31.06 5.85 9.25
CA TYR A 20 -30.67 5.49 10.62
C TYR A 20 -29.20 5.05 10.67
N TYR A 21 -28.80 4.07 9.86
CA TYR A 21 -27.42 3.58 9.85
C TYR A 21 -26.43 4.62 9.34
N ALA A 22 -26.79 5.40 8.31
CA ALA A 22 -25.96 6.50 7.83
C ALA A 22 -25.71 7.55 8.92
N SER A 23 -26.74 7.88 9.71
CA SER A 23 -26.62 8.83 10.82
C SER A 23 -25.74 8.30 11.94
N LEU A 24 -25.88 7.02 12.31
CA LEU A 24 -25.02 6.40 13.32
C LEU A 24 -23.55 6.40 12.90
N ILE A 25 -23.26 6.00 11.66
CA ILE A 25 -21.90 6.01 11.11
C ILE A 25 -21.37 7.44 11.02
N GLY A 26 -22.18 8.39 10.54
CA GLY A 26 -21.81 9.79 10.44
C GLY A 26 -21.44 10.40 11.79
N LEU A 27 -22.27 10.19 12.82
CA LEU A 27 -22.01 10.63 14.18
C LEU A 27 -20.77 9.96 14.78
N PHE A 28 -20.60 8.65 14.57
CA PHE A 28 -19.40 7.92 15.02
C PHE A 28 -18.13 8.47 14.38
N LEU A 29 -18.12 8.69 13.06
CA LEU A 29 -16.97 9.23 12.34
C LEU A 29 -16.68 10.67 12.73
N LEU A 30 -17.71 11.51 12.89
CA LEU A 30 -17.58 12.88 13.38
C LEU A 30 -16.95 12.93 14.77
N TRP A 31 -17.47 12.12 15.69
CA TRP A 31 -16.95 12.03 17.04
C TRP A 31 -15.53 11.48 17.09
N ARG A 32 -15.23 10.45 16.29
CA ARG A 32 -13.86 9.94 16.14
C ARG A 32 -12.92 11.04 15.66
N TRP A 33 -13.33 11.82 14.66
CA TRP A 33 -12.55 12.92 14.10
C TRP A 33 -12.26 14.02 15.13
N ILE A 34 -13.26 14.40 15.94
CA ILE A 34 -13.10 15.34 17.06
C ILE A 34 -12.10 14.79 18.08
N ARG A 35 -12.21 13.51 18.46
CA ARG A 35 -11.32 12.86 19.42
C ARG A 35 -9.88 12.73 18.94
N THR A 36 -9.68 12.48 17.65
CA THR A 36 -8.35 12.36 17.04
C THR A 36 -7.80 13.71 16.55
N GLY A 37 -8.38 14.84 16.97
CA GLY A 37 -7.84 16.18 16.66
C GLY A 37 -7.75 16.48 15.16
N GLY A 38 -8.66 15.94 14.35
CA GLY A 38 -8.69 16.21 12.92
C GLY A 38 -7.75 15.37 12.06
N ASP A 39 -7.08 14.35 12.63
CA ASP A 39 -6.03 13.56 11.98
C ASP A 39 -6.41 12.91 10.63
N ALA A 40 -7.71 12.73 10.34
CA ALA A 40 -8.19 12.14 9.09
C ALA A 40 -7.69 12.90 7.84
N PHE A 41 -7.48 14.22 7.95
CA PHE A 41 -7.02 15.07 6.85
C PHE A 41 -5.58 15.54 7.02
N ARG A 42 -4.86 15.04 8.03
CA ARG A 42 -3.45 15.37 8.18
C ARG A 42 -2.65 14.62 7.13
N LEU A 43 -1.86 15.37 6.36
CA LEU A 43 -0.86 14.81 5.46
C LEU A 43 0.13 13.98 6.29
N LYS A 44 0.05 12.67 6.15
CA LYS A 44 1.04 11.75 6.74
C LYS A 44 2.32 11.88 5.93
N VAL A 45 3.26 12.68 6.43
CA VAL A 45 4.61 12.75 5.85
C VAL A 45 5.25 11.39 6.01
N ARG A 46 5.37 10.65 4.90
CA ARG A 46 6.13 9.40 4.87
C ARG A 46 7.60 9.76 4.89
N LYS A 47 8.25 9.68 6.05
CA LYS A 47 9.71 9.71 6.12
C LYS A 47 10.23 8.48 5.38
N MET A 48 10.75 8.69 4.17
CA MET A 48 11.52 7.65 3.47
C MET A 48 12.72 7.30 4.35
N PRO A 49 12.88 6.06 4.83
CA PRO A 49 14.08 5.70 5.59
C PRO A 49 15.32 5.94 4.71
N ARG A 50 16.30 6.74 5.17
CA ARG A 50 17.50 7.10 4.37
C ARG A 50 18.25 5.88 3.81
N ARG A 51 18.26 4.76 4.57
CA ARG A 51 18.85 3.47 4.16
C ARG A 51 18.25 2.86 2.88
N LEU A 52 17.15 3.40 2.37
CA LEU A 52 16.56 2.99 1.09
C LEU A 52 17.44 3.28 -0.12
N ILE A 53 18.17 4.39 -0.08
CA ILE A 53 18.78 5.01 -1.28
C ILE A 53 20.30 4.94 -1.20
N ASP A 54 20.87 5.11 -0.02
CA ASP A 54 22.30 5.36 0.11
C ASP A 54 23.13 4.08 0.35
N ASP A 55 22.52 3.01 0.86
CA ASP A 55 23.23 1.80 1.31
C ASP A 55 23.42 0.75 0.19
N TYR A 56 22.81 0.95 -0.99
CA TYR A 56 22.83 -0.01 -2.09
C TYR A 56 23.52 0.57 -3.32
N THR A 57 24.27 -0.26 -4.06
CA THR A 57 24.85 0.17 -5.34
C THR A 57 23.79 0.04 -6.43
N HIS A 58 23.23 1.17 -6.87
CA HIS A 58 22.26 1.22 -7.96
C HIS A 58 22.94 1.07 -9.32
N LYS A 59 22.51 0.08 -10.12
CA LYS A 59 23.05 -0.18 -11.45
C LYS A 59 21.93 -0.34 -12.48
N TYR A 60 22.34 -0.24 -13.74
CA TYR A 60 21.45 -0.33 -14.90
C TYR A 60 22.10 -1.22 -15.95
N ILE A 61 21.28 -2.03 -16.62
CA ILE A 61 21.72 -2.85 -17.75
C ILE A 61 20.77 -2.65 -18.94
N LEU A 62 21.35 -2.35 -20.11
CA LEU A 62 20.60 -2.26 -21.36
C LEU A 62 20.47 -3.67 -21.97
N LEU A 63 19.25 -4.18 -22.03
CA LEU A 63 18.97 -5.49 -22.62
C LEU A 63 18.94 -5.39 -24.16
N PRO A 64 19.18 -6.50 -24.89
CA PRO A 64 19.04 -6.54 -26.35
C PRO A 64 17.66 -6.13 -26.87
N SER A 65 16.62 -6.23 -26.03
CA SER A 65 15.27 -5.74 -26.32
C SER A 65 15.15 -4.20 -26.32
N GLY A 66 16.19 -3.47 -25.93
CA GLY A 66 16.18 -2.02 -25.76
C GLY A 66 15.69 -1.55 -24.39
N ILE A 67 15.33 -2.47 -23.48
CA ILE A 67 14.89 -2.13 -22.12
C ILE A 67 16.10 -1.80 -21.26
N ASN A 68 16.10 -0.63 -20.61
CA ASN A 68 17.08 -0.30 -19.58
C ASN A 68 16.58 -0.74 -18.20
N MET A 69 17.09 -1.85 -17.70
CA MET A 69 16.64 -2.48 -16.46
C MET A 69 17.45 -1.98 -15.27
N HIS A 70 16.76 -1.40 -14.28
CA HIS A 70 17.33 -1.02 -12.99
C HIS A 70 17.47 -2.24 -12.08
N TYR A 71 18.59 -2.32 -11.36
CA TYR A 71 18.78 -3.27 -10.26
C TYR A 71 19.66 -2.67 -9.16
N VAL A 72 19.70 -3.33 -8.01
CA VAL A 72 20.64 -3.01 -6.93
C VAL A 72 21.60 -4.17 -6.70
N GLU A 73 22.81 -3.83 -6.28
CA GLU A 73 23.86 -4.77 -5.92
C GLU A 73 24.34 -4.48 -4.50
N ALA A 74 24.59 -5.56 -3.74
CA ALA A 74 25.13 -5.54 -2.39
C ALA A 74 25.89 -6.84 -2.13
N GLY A 75 26.92 -6.77 -1.29
CA GLY A 75 27.82 -7.90 -1.01
C GLY A 75 29.18 -7.76 -1.71
N ASP A 76 30.01 -8.79 -1.57
CA ASP A 76 31.33 -8.86 -2.21
C ASP A 76 31.17 -9.38 -3.66
N PRO A 77 31.61 -8.64 -4.70
CA PRO A 77 31.56 -9.11 -6.09
C PRO A 77 32.27 -10.44 -6.36
N ALA A 78 33.18 -10.88 -5.48
CA ALA A 78 33.86 -12.17 -5.58
C ALA A 78 33.08 -13.34 -4.95
N ALA A 79 31.99 -13.07 -4.22
CA ALA A 79 31.14 -14.09 -3.62
C ALA A 79 30.20 -14.75 -4.65
N PRO A 80 29.60 -15.92 -4.35
CA PRO A 80 28.65 -16.57 -5.25
C PRO A 80 27.42 -15.68 -5.52
N LEU A 81 26.98 -15.60 -6.78
CA LEU A 81 25.85 -14.74 -7.15
C LEU A 81 24.49 -15.27 -6.65
N MET A 82 23.73 -14.42 -5.97
CA MET A 82 22.31 -14.63 -5.66
C MET A 82 21.44 -13.60 -6.39
N VAL A 83 20.48 -14.07 -7.19
CA VAL A 83 19.54 -13.20 -7.91
C VAL A 83 18.19 -13.19 -7.21
N MET A 84 17.67 -12.00 -6.89
CA MET A 84 16.36 -11.81 -6.28
C MET A 84 15.38 -11.16 -7.26
N VAL A 85 14.29 -11.85 -7.57
CA VAL A 85 13.25 -11.39 -8.51
C VAL A 85 11.97 -11.11 -7.73
N HIS A 86 11.42 -9.92 -7.86
CA HIS A 86 10.20 -9.51 -7.13
C HIS A 86 8.91 -9.97 -7.85
N GLY A 87 7.78 -9.91 -7.13
CA GLY A 87 6.46 -10.18 -7.68
C GLY A 87 5.71 -8.91 -8.14
N PHE A 88 4.42 -9.07 -8.40
CA PHE A 88 3.50 -7.96 -8.69
C PHE A 88 2.66 -7.64 -7.44
N PRO A 89 2.43 -6.36 -7.06
CA PRO A 89 2.94 -5.11 -7.64
C PRO A 89 4.13 -4.54 -6.82
N GLU A 90 5.30 -5.17 -6.92
CA GLU A 90 6.49 -4.82 -6.13
C GLU A 90 7.68 -4.41 -7.01
N PHE A 91 8.80 -4.09 -6.36
CA PHE A 91 10.13 -3.86 -6.97
C PHE A 91 11.22 -4.36 -6.02
N TRP A 92 12.51 -4.22 -6.37
CA TRP A 92 13.66 -4.77 -5.63
C TRP A 92 13.60 -4.56 -4.10
N TYR A 93 13.03 -3.45 -3.64
CA TYR A 93 12.96 -3.09 -2.21
C TYR A 93 12.10 -4.04 -1.36
N ALA A 94 11.27 -4.86 -1.98
CA ALA A 94 10.60 -5.98 -1.29
C ALA A 94 11.63 -6.88 -0.58
N TRP A 95 12.84 -6.98 -1.14
CA TRP A 95 13.91 -7.84 -0.65
C TRP A 95 14.89 -7.19 0.34
N ARG A 96 14.67 -5.94 0.78
CA ARG A 96 15.63 -5.19 1.63
C ARG A 96 16.12 -5.95 2.87
N PHE A 97 15.29 -6.82 3.45
CA PHE A 97 15.65 -7.59 4.63
C PHE A 97 16.47 -8.83 4.27
N GLN A 98 16.15 -9.46 3.14
CA GLN A 98 16.87 -10.62 2.62
C GLN A 98 18.24 -10.20 2.10
N ILE A 99 18.35 -9.06 1.41
CA ILE A 99 19.63 -8.53 0.95
C ILE A 99 20.56 -8.29 2.16
N GLU A 100 20.09 -7.61 3.21
CA GLU A 100 20.89 -7.38 4.42
C GLU A 100 21.32 -8.68 5.11
N HIS A 101 20.48 -9.71 5.09
CA HIS A 101 20.78 -11.01 5.67
C HIS A 101 21.82 -11.81 4.85
N PHE A 102 21.73 -11.79 3.52
CA PHE A 102 22.53 -12.64 2.64
C PHE A 102 23.82 -12.00 2.13
N LYS A 103 23.95 -10.65 2.12
CA LYS A 103 25.09 -9.92 1.52
C LYS A 103 26.49 -10.27 2.04
N ASN A 104 26.58 -10.92 3.21
CA ASN A 104 27.87 -11.32 3.77
C ASN A 104 28.31 -12.73 3.31
N ARG A 105 27.44 -13.44 2.58
CA ARG A 105 27.66 -14.82 2.11
C ARG A 105 27.61 -14.93 0.58
N TYR A 106 26.89 -14.01 -0.04
CA TYR A 106 26.66 -13.83 -1.48
C TYR A 106 26.85 -12.36 -1.80
#